data_AF-A0A2H0WPC8-F1
#
_entry.id   AF-A0A2H0WPC8-F1
#
_cell.length_a   1.000
_cell.length_b   1.000
_cell.length_c   1.000
_cell.angle_alpha   90.00
_cell.angle_beta   90.00
_cell.angle_gamma   90.00
#
_symmetry.space_group_name_H-M   'P 1'
#
loop_
_entity.id
_entity.type
_entity.pdbx_description
1 polymer ?
#
loop_
_entity_poly.entity_id
_entity_poly.type
_entity_poly.pdbx_seq_one_letter_code
_entity_poly.pdbx_strand_id
1 'polypeptide(L)'
;MEEKIIESINERLRVIVLLLLQSRRPGFKNPSLREQILTLKDFGLRPREIGSILGRSNTYINKELFELRKVKRVKRSKHEKRKRRKK
;
A
#
# COMPACT_ATOMS: atom_id res chain seq x y z
N MET A 1 19.29 -11.14 -18.50
CA MET A 1 17.87 -11.53 -18.71
C MET A 1 17.34 -12.27 -17.49
N GLU A 2 18.13 -13.17 -16.92
CA GLU A 2 17.84 -13.90 -15.68
C GLU A 2 17.56 -13.01 -14.46
N GLU A 3 18.34 -11.94 -14.24
CA GLU A 3 18.11 -11.02 -13.10
C GLU A 3 16.70 -10.42 -13.08
N LYS A 4 16.17 -10.02 -14.25
CA LYS A 4 14.80 -9.49 -14.37
C LYS A 4 13.74 -10.55 -14.03
N ILE A 5 14.03 -11.81 -14.32
CA ILE A 5 13.15 -12.93 -14.01
C ILE A 5 13.16 -13.17 -12.50
N ILE A 6 14.35 -13.15 -11.88
CA ILE A 6 14.52 -13.31 -10.43
C ILE A 6 13.82 -12.18 -9.66
N GLU A 7 13.96 -10.93 -10.08
CA GLU A 7 13.25 -9.79 -9.48
C GLU A 7 11.72 -9.97 -9.55
N SER A 8 11.19 -10.34 -10.72
CA SER A 8 9.76 -10.60 -10.91
C SER A 8 9.25 -11.75 -10.03
N ILE A 9 10.03 -12.82 -9.88
CA ILE A 9 9.70 -13.94 -8.99
C ILE A 9 9.66 -13.47 -7.53
N ASN A 10 10.66 -12.71 -7.09
CA ASN A 10 10.73 -12.21 -5.73
C ASN A 10 9.56 -11.27 -5.39
N GLU A 11 9.14 -10.42 -6.31
CA GLU A 11 7.95 -9.57 -6.13
C GLU A 11 6.68 -10.41 -5.96
N ARG A 12 6.48 -11.43 -6.79
CA ARG A 12 5.33 -12.34 -6.71
C ARG A 12 5.34 -13.14 -5.40
N LEU A 13 6.51 -13.64 -4.98
CA LEU A 13 6.67 -14.38 -3.73
C LEU A 13 6.35 -13.50 -2.52
N ARG A 14 6.77 -12.23 -2.49
CA ARG A 14 6.41 -11.28 -1.42
C ARG A 14 4.90 -11.10 -1.30
N VAL A 15 4.20 -10.95 -2.42
CA VAL A 15 2.74 -10.81 -2.45
C VAL A 15 2.06 -12.07 -1.91
N ILE A 16 2.52 -13.26 -2.34
CA ILE A 16 1.99 -14.55 -1.86
C ILE A 16 2.19 -14.68 -0.35
N VAL A 17 3.38 -14.40 0.17
CA VAL A 17 3.69 -14.45 1.61
C VAL A 17 2.75 -13.53 2.39
N LEU A 18 2.49 -12.32 1.89
CA LEU A 18 1.55 -11.38 2.53
C LEU A 18 0.12 -11.90 2.57
N LEU A 19 -0.39 -12.43 1.46
CA LEU A 19 -1.74 -12.99 1.40
C LEU A 19 -1.88 -14.19 2.36
N LEU A 20 -0.85 -15.04 2.45
CA LEU A 20 -0.82 -16.18 3.37
C LEU A 20 -0.70 -15.78 4.85
N LEU A 21 0.05 -14.71 5.16
CA LEU A 21 0.15 -14.19 6.52
C LEU A 21 -1.15 -13.51 6.98
N GLN A 22 -1.87 -12.87 6.05
CA GLN A 22 -3.15 -12.23 6.34
C GLN A 22 -4.29 -13.24 6.55
N SER A 23 -4.31 -14.34 5.80
CA SER A 23 -5.37 -15.35 5.86
C SER A 23 -5.37 -16.19 7.15
N ARG A 24 -4.26 -16.22 7.90
CA ARG A 24 -4.13 -17.03 9.14
C ARG A 24 -4.50 -16.29 10.44
N ARG A 25 -4.87 -15.01 10.38
CA ARG A 25 -5.17 -14.23 11.60
C ARG A 25 -6.66 -14.39 11.98
N PRO A 26 -6.99 -14.95 13.17
CA PRO A 26 -8.37 -15.00 13.63
C PRO A 26 -8.90 -13.57 13.85
N GLY A 27 -10.08 -13.26 13.31
CA GLY A 27 -10.67 -11.92 13.34
C GLY A 27 -10.13 -10.93 12.31
N PHE A 28 -9.30 -11.38 11.36
CA PHE A 28 -8.79 -10.50 10.31
C PHE A 28 -9.90 -10.17 9.32
N LYS A 29 -10.38 -8.92 9.35
CA LYS A 29 -11.22 -8.39 8.28
C LYS A 29 -10.38 -8.28 7.02
N ASN A 30 -10.93 -8.71 5.89
CA ASN A 30 -10.29 -8.53 4.60
C ASN A 30 -9.88 -7.05 4.46
N PRO A 31 -8.59 -6.75 4.21
CA PRO A 31 -8.14 -5.38 4.12
C PRO A 31 -8.90 -4.70 2.98
N SER A 32 -9.35 -3.48 3.23
CA SER A 32 -9.96 -2.66 2.19
C SER A 32 -8.98 -2.48 1.02
N LEU A 33 -9.50 -2.22 -0.18
CA LEU A 33 -8.66 -2.02 -1.36
C LEU A 33 -7.59 -0.92 -1.13
N ARG A 34 -7.93 0.13 -0.38
CA ARG A 34 -6.98 1.18 0.02
C ARG A 34 -5.85 0.67 0.92
N GLU A 35 -6.18 -0.19 1.89
CA GLU A 35 -5.17 -0.81 2.76
C GLU A 35 -4.28 -1.77 1.98
N GLN A 36 -4.83 -2.51 1.02
CA GLN A 36 -4.05 -3.36 0.12
C GLN A 36 -3.09 -2.52 -0.74
N ILE A 37 -3.56 -1.43 -1.34
CA ILE A 37 -2.73 -0.50 -2.13
C ILE A 37 -1.61 0.10 -1.27
N LEU A 38 -1.93 0.55 -0.05
CA LEU A 38 -0.94 1.11 0.87
C LEU A 38 0.12 0.06 1.24
N THR A 39 -0.33 -1.14 1.60
CA THR A 39 0.53 -2.27 1.98
C THR A 39 1.51 -2.58 0.85
N LEU A 40 1.03 -2.81 -0.37
CA LEU A 40 1.89 -3.13 -1.52
C LEU A 40 2.86 -1.99 -1.85
N LYS A 41 2.43 -0.73 -1.74
CA LYS A 41 3.32 0.42 -1.89
C LYS A 41 4.41 0.44 -0.82
N ASP A 42 4.06 0.18 0.44
CA ASP A 42 5.01 0.19 1.55
C ASP A 42 6.04 -0.95 1.40
N PHE A 43 5.72 -2.00 0.65
CA PHE A 43 6.65 -3.04 0.19
C PHE A 43 7.52 -2.65 -1.01
N GLY A 44 7.39 -1.43 -1.51
CA GLY A 44 8.22 -0.89 -2.59
C GLY A 44 7.69 -1.15 -4.01
N LEU A 45 6.51 -1.74 -4.15
CA LEU A 45 5.94 -1.99 -5.48
C LEU A 45 5.55 -0.67 -6.16
N ARG A 46 5.79 -0.62 -7.47
CA ARG A 46 5.42 0.50 -8.33
C ARG A 46 3.92 0.47 -8.62
N PRO A 47 3.27 1.62 -8.86
CA PRO A 47 1.85 1.71 -9.15
C PRO A 47 1.35 0.77 -10.27
N ARG A 48 2.19 0.50 -11.28
CA ARG A 48 1.89 -0.43 -12.38
C ARG A 48 1.82 -1.89 -11.90
N GLU A 49 2.76 -2.32 -11.05
CA GLU A 49 2.79 -3.67 -10.48
C GLU A 49 1.60 -3.88 -9.54
N ILE A 50 1.33 -2.91 -8.68
CA ILE A 50 0.16 -2.91 -7.79
C ILE A 50 -1.14 -3.06 -8.59
N GLY A 51 -1.27 -2.30 -9.69
CA GLY A 51 -2.43 -2.39 -10.58
C GLY A 51 -2.58 -3.78 -11.20
N SER A 52 -1.47 -4.38 -11.66
CA SER A 52 -1.47 -5.74 -12.19
C SER A 52 -1.89 -6.79 -11.16
N ILE A 53 -1.47 -6.64 -9.89
CA ILE A 53 -1.79 -7.58 -8.81
C ILE A 53 -3.25 -7.48 -8.38
N LEU A 54 -3.78 -6.25 -8.30
CA LEU A 54 -5.13 -5.98 -7.80
C LEU A 54 -6.20 -5.94 -8.90
N GLY A 55 -5.83 -6.16 -10.17
CA GLY A 55 -6.75 -6.06 -11.31
C GLY A 55 -7.29 -4.63 -11.52
N ARG A 56 -6.44 -3.60 -11.31
CA ARG A 56 -6.81 -2.19 -11.42
C ARG A 56 -5.90 -1.44 -12.38
N SER A 57 -6.42 -0.35 -12.97
CA SER A 57 -5.60 0.50 -13.83
C SER A 57 -4.55 1.27 -13.04
N ASN A 58 -3.40 1.52 -13.65
CA ASN A 58 -2.33 2.34 -13.06
C ASN A 58 -2.85 3.73 -12.64
N THR A 59 -3.73 4.33 -13.45
CA THR A 59 -4.37 5.62 -13.14
C THR A 59 -5.17 5.57 -11.84
N TYR A 60 -5.94 4.50 -11.62
CA TYR A 60 -6.70 4.30 -10.39
C TYR A 60 -5.77 4.21 -9.17
N ILE A 61 -4.70 3.42 -9.27
CA ILE A 61 -3.70 3.27 -8.20
C ILE A 61 -3.05 4.61 -7.86
N ASN A 62 -2.62 5.38 -8.86
CA ASN A 62 -2.01 6.69 -8.64
C ASN A 62 -2.96 7.68 -7.95
N LYS A 63 -4.25 7.68 -8.34
CA LYS A 63 -5.28 8.49 -7.69
C LYS A 63 -5.43 8.13 -6.21
N GLU A 64 -5.53 6.85 -5.89
CA GLU A 64 -5.65 6.39 -4.51
C GLU A 64 -4.41 6.73 -3.67
N LEU A 65 -3.20 6.54 -4.22
CA LEU A 65 -1.95 6.91 -3.55
C LEU A 65 -1.84 8.41 -3.29
N PHE A 66 -2.34 9.23 -4.20
CA PHE A 66 -2.36 10.69 -4.05
C PHE A 66 -3.32 11.11 -2.92
N GLU A 67 -4.53 10.55 -2.89
CA GLU A 67 -5.50 10.84 -1.83
C GLU A 67 -4.99 10.37 -0.44
N LEU A 68 -4.33 9.20 -0.36
CA LEU A 68 -3.68 8.73 0.86
C LEU A 68 -2.60 9.71 1.36
N ARG A 69 -1.81 10.33 0.46
CA ARG A 69 -0.81 11.35 0.82
C ARG A 69 -1.47 12.62 1.36
N LYS A 70 -2.58 13.08 0.76
CA LYS A 70 -3.33 14.26 1.24
C LYS A 70 -3.84 14.05 2.66
N VAL A 71 -4.47 12.91 2.94
CA VAL A 71 -5.00 12.59 4.28
C VAL A 71 -3.88 12.64 5.33
N LYS A 72 -2.69 12.11 4.99
CA LYS A 72 -1.52 12.14 5.89
C LYS A 72 -1.05 13.58 6.18
N ARG A 73 -1.04 14.45 5.17
CA ARG A 73 -0.65 15.88 5.31
C ARG A 73 -1.63 16.65 6.19
N VAL A 74 -2.93 16.44 6.02
CA VAL A 74 -3.99 17.10 6.82
C VAL A 74 -3.96 16.65 8.28
N LYS A 75 -3.70 15.36 8.55
CA LYS A 75 -3.56 14.87 9.93
C LYS A 75 -2.35 15.50 10.65
N ARG A 76 -1.21 15.65 9.95
CA ARG A 76 0.00 16.29 10.51
C ARG A 76 -0.24 17.75 10.88
N SER A 77 -0.85 18.54 9.99
CA SER A 77 -1.10 19.96 10.25
C SER A 77 -2.08 20.19 11.41
N LYS A 78 -3.09 19.33 11.57
CA LYS A 78 -4.01 19.38 12.73
C LYS A 78 -3.30 19.01 14.04
N HIS A 79 -2.43 18.00 14.02
CA HIS A 79 -1.68 17.58 15.22
C HIS A 79 -0.71 18.68 15.70
N GLU A 80 -0.04 19.35 14.77
CA GLU A 80 0.90 20.44 15.08
C GLU A 80 0.19 21.67 15.65
N LYS A 81 -0.97 22.06 15.09
CA LYS A 81 -1.81 23.15 15.63
C LYS A 81 -2.31 22.87 17.05
N ARG A 82 -2.63 21.61 17.38
CA ARG A 82 -3.06 21.22 18.73
C ARG A 82 -1.94 21.30 19.76
N LYS A 83 -0.69 20.97 19.38
CA LYS A 83 0.48 21.10 20.26
C LYS A 83 0.80 22.56 20.60
N ARG A 84 0.64 23.48 19.64
CA ARG A 84 0.87 24.92 19.84
C ARG A 84 -0.16 25.62 20.73
N ARG A 85 -1.36 25.04 20.91
CA ARG A 85 -2.42 25.59 21.77
C ARG A 85 -2.35 25.13 23.24
N LYS A 86 -1.46 24.20 23.57
CA LYS A 86 -1.27 23.63 24.91
C LYS A 86 0.04 24.09 25.57
N LYS A 87 0.75 25.02 24.94
CA LYS A 87 1.97 25.66 25.40
C LYS A 87 1.67 27.13 25.59
#